data_AF-A0A392S073-F1
#
_entry.id   AF-A0A392S073-F1
#
_cell.length_a   1.000
_cell.length_b   1.000
_cell.length_c   1.000
_cell.angle_alpha   90.00
_cell.angle_beta   90.00
_cell.angle_gamma   90.00
#
_symmetry.space_group_name_H-M   'P 1'
#
loop_
_entity.id
_entity.type
_entity.pdbx_description
1 polymer ?
#
loop_
_entity_poly.entity_id
_entity_poly.type
_entity_poly.pdbx_seq_one_letter_code
_entity_poly.pdbx_strand_id
1 'polypeptide(L)'
;WQAAGLSSVLGSAACQQGSAADRVFALCWNEDYATIGRVAMLLWSIWHNRNDKIWNDNVRSPNQIGRAAFDQWNEWIAVHKLRSNDDHDVPPVSTIRWEKPRIGWLKCNVDAAFFVG
;
A
#
# COMPACT_ATOMS: atom_id res chain seq x y z
N TRP A 1 -0.01 -11.31 8.71
CA TRP A 1 1.45 -11.17 8.89
C TRP A 1 2.23 -12.30 8.23
N GLN A 2 2.19 -13.55 8.74
CA GLN A 2 2.99 -14.65 8.15
C GLN A 2 2.69 -14.92 6.67
N ALA A 3 1.41 -15.15 6.33
CA ALA A 3 0.99 -15.42 4.95
C ALA A 3 1.22 -14.23 4.00
N ALA A 4 1.44 -13.03 4.53
CA ALA A 4 1.76 -11.83 3.76
C ALA A 4 3.29 -11.59 3.65
N GLY A 5 4.12 -12.50 4.16
CA GLY A 5 5.58 -12.35 4.17
C GLY A 5 6.10 -11.27 5.11
N LEU A 6 5.34 -10.92 6.16
CA LEU A 6 5.64 -9.82 7.08
C LEU A 6 5.97 -10.31 8.51
N SER A 7 6.50 -11.53 8.64
CA SER A 7 6.83 -12.10 9.96
C SER A 7 7.97 -11.35 10.65
N SER A 8 8.99 -10.91 9.90
CA SER A 8 10.14 -10.17 10.42
C SER A 8 9.74 -8.81 11.00
N VAL A 9 8.74 -8.18 10.40
CA VAL A 9 8.23 -6.85 10.76
C VAL A 9 7.59 -6.85 12.17
N LEU A 10 6.94 -7.95 12.56
CA LEU A 10 6.35 -8.12 13.89
C LEU A 10 7.41 -8.15 15.01
N GLY A 11 8.64 -8.54 14.70
CA GLY A 11 9.74 -8.60 15.67
C GLY A 11 10.41 -7.25 15.92
N SER A 12 10.18 -6.24 15.08
CA SER A 12 10.81 -4.93 15.20
C SER A 12 10.31 -4.19 16.46
N ALA A 13 11.22 -3.52 17.17
CA ALA A 13 10.88 -2.70 18.35
C ALA A 13 9.86 -1.59 18.01
N ALA A 14 9.90 -1.09 16.77
CA ALA A 14 8.95 -0.13 16.20
C ALA A 14 7.49 -0.64 16.19
N CYS A 15 7.28 -1.96 16.09
CA CYS A 15 5.94 -2.57 16.08
C CYS A 15 5.41 -2.89 17.49
N GLN A 16 6.22 -2.73 18.55
CA GLN A 16 5.89 -3.17 19.92
C GLN A 16 5.39 -2.06 20.85
N GLN A 17 5.46 -0.78 20.46
CA GLN A 17 5.02 0.35 21.27
C GLN A 17 3.87 1.13 20.61
N GLY A 18 2.94 1.64 21.43
CA GLY A 18 1.86 2.53 20.99
C GLY A 18 0.63 1.86 20.37
N SER A 19 -0.27 2.72 19.90
CA SER A 19 -1.52 2.38 19.22
C SER A 19 -1.28 1.73 17.85
N ALA A 20 -2.33 1.20 17.22
CA ALA A 20 -2.22 0.68 15.86
C ALA A 20 -1.73 1.74 14.85
N ALA A 21 -2.13 3.00 15.03
CA ALA A 21 -1.68 4.10 14.20
C ALA A 21 -0.19 4.38 14.39
N ASP A 22 0.29 4.43 15.64
CA ASP A 22 1.71 4.65 15.97
C ASP A 22 2.60 3.60 15.33
N ARG A 23 2.15 2.33 15.34
CA ARG A 23 2.86 1.22 14.69
C ARG A 23 2.91 1.39 13.18
N VAL A 24 1.81 1.80 12.54
CA VAL A 24 1.80 2.05 11.08
C VAL A 24 2.75 3.19 10.74
N PHE A 25 2.75 4.28 11.50
CA PHE A 25 3.68 5.40 11.29
C PHE A 25 5.13 4.99 11.47
N ALA A 26 5.43 4.22 12.52
CA ALA A 26 6.78 3.73 12.76
C ALA A 26 7.27 2.82 11.62
N LEU A 27 6.38 1.98 11.05
CA LEU A 27 6.70 1.18 9.88
C LEU A 27 6.98 2.04 8.65
N CYS A 28 6.15 3.05 8.38
CA CYS A 28 6.34 3.97 7.26
C CYS A 28 7.65 4.76 7.34
N TRP A 29 8.18 4.98 8.54
CA TRP A 29 9.41 5.75 8.74
C TRP A 29 10.68 4.88 8.72
N ASN A 30 10.62 3.66 9.26
CA ASN A 30 11.81 2.85 9.51
C ASN A 30 12.02 1.69 8.54
N GLU A 31 11.01 1.28 7.80
CA GLU A 31 11.08 0.13 6.90
C GLU A 31 11.35 0.56 5.44
N ASP A 32 11.83 -0.38 4.63
CA ASP A 32 12.04 -0.13 3.21
C ASP A 32 10.71 -0.02 2.41
N TYR A 33 10.81 0.54 1.21
CA TYR A 33 9.67 0.70 0.30
C TYR A 33 8.95 -0.62 0.00
N ALA A 34 9.69 -1.72 -0.11
CA ALA A 34 9.10 -3.02 -0.41
C ALA A 34 8.26 -3.56 0.75
N THR A 35 8.71 -3.33 1.97
CA THR A 35 8.06 -3.73 3.21
C THR A 35 6.83 -2.88 3.48
N ILE A 36 6.95 -1.56 3.34
CA ILE A 36 5.81 -0.63 3.44
C ILE A 36 4.74 -0.99 2.40
N GLY A 37 5.14 -1.28 1.15
CA GLY A 37 4.24 -1.71 0.09
C GLY A 37 3.46 -2.98 0.44
N ARG A 38 4.12 -4.00 1.00
CA ARG A 38 3.46 -5.22 1.49
C ARG A 38 2.49 -4.95 2.63
N VAL A 39 2.86 -4.09 3.58
CA VAL A 39 1.96 -3.67 4.69
C VAL A 39 0.73 -2.96 4.12
N ALA A 40 0.91 -2.03 3.20
CA ALA A 40 -0.19 -1.30 2.55
C ALA A 40 -1.14 -2.26 1.80
N MET A 41 -0.60 -3.22 1.03
CA MET A 41 -1.40 -4.23 0.33
C MET A 41 -2.16 -5.15 1.29
N LEU A 42 -1.59 -5.48 2.45
CA LEU A 42 -2.28 -6.25 3.48
C LEU A 42 -3.45 -5.45 4.09
N LEU A 43 -3.24 -4.18 4.45
CA LEU A 43 -4.29 -3.30 4.97
C LEU A 43 -5.42 -3.12 3.95
N TRP A 44 -5.06 -2.89 2.69
CA TRP A 44 -6.01 -2.82 1.57
C TRP A 44 -6.82 -4.12 1.43
N SER A 45 -6.16 -5.27 1.49
CA SER A 45 -6.83 -6.58 1.36
C SER A 45 -7.79 -6.87 2.52
N ILE A 46 -7.45 -6.44 3.74
CA ILE A 46 -8.34 -6.52 4.91
C ILE A 46 -9.56 -5.63 4.72
N TRP A 47 -9.34 -4.38 4.31
CA TRP A 47 -10.43 -3.44 4.01
C TRP A 47 -11.36 -4.00 2.92
N HIS A 48 -10.78 -4.51 1.83
CA HIS A 48 -11.53 -5.13 0.75
C HIS A 48 -12.36 -6.33 1.25
N ASN A 49 -11.78 -7.23 2.06
CA ASN A 49 -12.51 -8.37 2.62
C ASN A 49 -13.67 -7.94 3.52
N ARG A 50 -13.49 -6.87 4.31
CA ARG A 50 -14.55 -6.30 5.13
C ARG A 50 -15.71 -5.81 4.26
N ASN A 51 -15.41 -5.11 3.17
CA ASN A 51 -16.44 -4.64 2.25
C ASN A 51 -17.13 -5.80 1.53
N ASP A 52 -16.37 -6.79 1.07
CA ASP A 52 -16.93 -7.96 0.38
C ASP A 52 -17.90 -8.74 1.26
N LYS A 53 -17.65 -8.81 2.57
CA LYS A 53 -18.61 -9.36 3.53
C LYS A 53 -19.89 -8.53 3.63
N ILE A 54 -19.77 -7.20 3.69
CA ILE A 54 -20.94 -6.32 3.82
C ILE A 54 -21.82 -6.38 2.57
N TRP A 55 -21.21 -6.42 1.39
CA TRP A 55 -21.93 -6.26 0.13
C TRP A 55 -22.31 -7.58 -0.54
N ASN A 56 -21.52 -8.64 -0.37
CA ASN A 56 -21.68 -9.91 -1.08
C ASN A 56 -21.77 -11.13 -0.15
N ASP A 57 -21.80 -10.92 1.17
CA ASP A 57 -21.76 -11.96 2.22
C ASP A 57 -20.51 -12.88 2.19
N ASN A 58 -19.54 -12.55 1.34
CA ASN A 58 -18.33 -13.33 1.14
C ASN A 58 -17.28 -13.06 2.22
N VAL A 59 -16.64 -14.12 2.71
CA VAL A 59 -15.54 -14.02 3.69
C VAL A 59 -14.39 -14.88 3.26
N ARG A 60 -13.21 -14.28 3.11
CA ARG A 60 -11.95 -15.02 2.96
C ARG A 60 -11.32 -15.26 4.32
N SER A 61 -10.67 -16.41 4.46
CA SER A 61 -9.87 -16.70 5.65
C SER A 61 -8.66 -15.76 5.74
N PRO A 62 -8.13 -15.47 6.95
CA PRO A 62 -6.94 -14.64 7.12
C PRO A 62 -5.73 -15.09 6.27
N ASN A 63 -5.58 -16.41 6.08
CA ASN A 63 -4.52 -16.96 5.24
C ASN A 63 -4.72 -16.66 3.75
N GLN A 64 -5.95 -16.74 3.25
CA GLN A 64 -6.27 -16.37 1.86
C GLN A 64 -6.05 -14.87 1.63
N ILE A 65 -6.46 -14.01 2.58
CA ILE A 65 -6.23 -12.56 2.52
C ILE A 65 -4.73 -12.27 2.49
N GLY A 66 -3.94 -12.88 3.38
CA GLY A 66 -2.50 -12.67 3.45
C GLY A 66 -1.77 -13.10 2.17
N ARG A 67 -2.09 -14.27 1.63
CA ARG A 67 -1.51 -14.77 0.36
C ARG A 67 -1.86 -13.84 -0.79
N ALA A 68 -3.12 -13.47 -0.94
CA ALA A 68 -3.56 -12.55 -1.99
C ALA A 68 -2.84 -11.19 -1.91
N ALA A 69 -2.64 -10.65 -0.70
CA ALA A 69 -1.88 -9.42 -0.52
C ALA A 69 -0.41 -9.55 -0.95
N PHE A 70 0.23 -10.68 -0.62
CA PHE A 70 1.60 -10.96 -1.01
C PHE A 70 1.74 -11.11 -2.53
N ASP A 71 0.87 -11.90 -3.15
CA ASP A 71 0.88 -12.17 -4.59
C ASP A 71 0.64 -10.87 -5.37
N GLN A 72 -0.38 -10.10 -5.03
CA GLN A 72 -0.69 -8.81 -5.70
C GLN A 72 0.45 -7.80 -5.56
N TRP A 73 1.09 -7.71 -4.39
CA TRP A 73 2.25 -6.84 -4.22
C TRP A 73 3.42 -7.28 -5.12
N ASN A 74 3.71 -8.58 -5.17
CA ASN A 74 4.81 -9.11 -5.96
C ASN A 74 4.57 -8.92 -7.47
N GLU A 75 3.34 -9.11 -7.94
CA GLU A 75 2.94 -8.80 -9.31
C GLU A 75 3.15 -7.31 -9.62
N TRP A 76 2.66 -6.43 -8.74
CA TRP A 76 2.78 -4.98 -8.91
C TRP A 76 4.24 -4.51 -8.97
N ILE A 77 5.08 -4.95 -8.02
CA ILE A 77 6.49 -4.53 -7.97
C ILE A 77 7.29 -5.11 -9.14
N ALA A 78 6.95 -6.31 -9.62
CA ALA A 78 7.59 -6.91 -10.79
C ALA A 78 7.34 -6.06 -12.05
N VAL A 79 6.08 -5.67 -12.30
CA VAL A 79 5.72 -4.79 -13.42
C VAL A 79 6.40 -3.42 -13.28
N HIS A 80 6.45 -2.87 -12.06
CA HIS A 80 7.07 -1.55 -11.85
C HIS A 80 8.58 -1.56 -12.10
N LYS A 81 9.27 -2.63 -11.70
CA LYS A 81 10.70 -2.81 -11.96
C LYS A 81 10.99 -3.03 -13.45
N LEU A 82 10.15 -3.78 -14.16
CA LEU A 82 10.26 -3.94 -15.61
C LEU A 82 10.14 -2.60 -16.33
N ARG A 83 9.13 -1.79 -15.98
CA ARG A 83 8.96 -0.44 -16.53
C ARG A 83 10.14 0.48 -16.21
N SER A 84 10.64 0.43 -14.98
CA SER A 84 11.80 1.24 -14.57
C SER A 84 13.07 0.91 -15.34
N ASN A 85 13.22 -0.33 -15.85
CA ASN A 85 14.37 -0.73 -16.68
C ASN A 85 14.20 -0.31 -18.15
N ASP A 86 12.96 -0.18 -18.64
CA ASP A 86 12.65 0.41 -19.95
C ASP A 86 12.76 1.95 -19.95
N ASP A 87 12.64 2.60 -18.79
CA ASP A 87 12.65 4.06 -18.62
C ASP A 87 14.05 4.72 -18.74
N HIS A 88 15.05 4.05 -19.34
CA HIS A 88 16.34 4.66 -19.67
C HIS A 88 16.26 5.80 -20.70
N ASP A 89 15.08 6.09 -21.25
CA ASP A 89 14.81 7.22 -22.16
C ASP A 89 13.94 8.35 -21.55
N VAL A 90 13.68 8.37 -20.24
CA VAL A 90 12.91 9.48 -19.63
C VAL A 90 13.86 10.65 -19.27
N PRO A 91 13.66 11.86 -19.84
CA PRO A 91 14.47 13.02 -19.48
C PRO A 91 14.32 13.35 -17.99
N PRO A 92 15.36 13.93 -17.35
CA PRO A 92 15.34 14.20 -15.91
C PRO A 92 14.12 15.06 -15.56
N VAL A 93 13.39 14.62 -14.54
CA VAL A 93 12.16 15.23 -14.00
C VAL A 93 12.37 16.74 -13.84
N SER A 94 11.90 17.51 -14.81
CA SER A 94 11.68 18.94 -14.64
C SER A 94 10.60 19.10 -13.59
N THR A 95 10.85 20.01 -12.65
CA THR A 95 9.95 20.46 -11.58
C THR A 95 8.48 20.30 -11.98
N ILE A 96 7.76 19.36 -11.35
CA ILE A 96 6.37 19.04 -11.71
C ILE A 96 5.49 20.25 -11.39
N ARG A 97 5.34 21.13 -12.36
CA ARG A 97 4.36 22.22 -12.33
C ARG A 97 3.03 21.64 -12.75
N TRP A 98 1.98 21.90 -11.98
CA TRP A 98 0.64 21.43 -12.31
C TRP A 98 0.21 21.98 -13.68
N GLU A 99 -0.30 21.09 -14.54
CA GLU A 99 -0.94 21.42 -15.81
C GLU A 99 -2.40 20.96 -15.82
N LYS A 100 -3.23 21.65 -16.61
CA LYS A 100 -4.65 21.33 -16.75
C LYS A 100 -4.81 19.99 -17.51
N PRO A 101 -5.66 19.05 -17.02
CA PRO A 101 -5.93 17.80 -17.73
C PRO A 101 -6.50 18.02 -19.13
N ARG A 102 -6.26 17.06 -20.03
CA ARG A 102 -6.79 17.06 -21.40
C ARG A 102 -8.32 16.95 -21.40
N ILE A 103 -8.95 17.48 -22.44
CA ILE A 103 -10.39 17.34 -22.67
C ILE A 103 -10.76 15.84 -22.69
N GLY A 104 -11.77 15.46 -21.92
CA GLY A 104 -12.22 14.07 -21.74
C GLY A 104 -11.68 13.36 -20.48
N TRP A 105 -10.74 13.97 -19.74
CA TRP A 105 -10.19 13.41 -18.51
C TRP A 105 -10.82 14.03 -17.25
N LEU A 106 -11.08 13.22 -16.24
CA LEU A 106 -11.58 13.67 -14.94
C LEU A 106 -10.43 14.01 -14.00
N LYS A 107 -10.55 15.13 -13.28
CA LYS A 107 -9.65 15.51 -12.18
C LYS A 107 -10.28 15.05 -10.87
N CYS A 108 -9.62 14.12 -10.17
CA CYS A 108 -9.98 13.74 -8.81
C CYS A 108 -9.04 14.45 -7.83
N ASN A 109 -9.58 15.34 -6.99
CA ASN A 109 -8.84 15.90 -5.86
C ASN A 109 -9.17 15.05 -4.62
N VAL A 110 -8.15 14.66 -3.87
CA VAL A 110 -8.29 13.94 -2.62
C VAL A 110 -7.66 14.80 -1.54
N ASP A 111 -8.36 14.99 -0.43
CA ASP A 111 -7.90 15.70 0.75
C ASP A 111 -8.24 14.88 2.00
N ALA A 112 -7.50 15.09 3.08
CA ALA A 112 -7.72 14.48 4.38
C ALA A 112 -7.38 15.48 5.48
N ALA A 113 -8.27 15.61 6.46
CA ALA A 113 -8.05 16.41 7.66
C ALA A 113 -8.21 15.53 8.91
N PHE A 114 -7.40 15.82 9.92
CA PHE A 114 -7.48 15.17 11.22
C PHE A 114 -7.84 16.21 12.28
N PHE A 115 -8.76 15.86 13.16
CA PHE A 115 -9.04 16.62 14.38
C PHE A 115 -8.35 15.95 15.56
N VAL A 116 -7.58 16.74 16.30
CA VAL A 116 -7.09 16.37 17.63
C VAL A 116 -8.06 16.97 18.63
N GLY A 117 -8.71 16.12 19.42
CA GLY A 117 -9.52 16.50 20.58
C GLY A 117 -8.73 16.31 21.86
#